data_AF-C4LBB0-F1
#
_entry.id   AF-C4LBB0-F1
#
_cell.length_a   1.000
_cell.length_b   1.000
_cell.length_c   1.000
_cell.angle_alpha   90.00
_cell.angle_beta   90.00
_cell.angle_gamma   90.00
#
_symmetry.space_group_name_H-M   'P 1'
#
loop_
_entity.id
_entity.type
_entity.pdbx_description
1 polymer ?
#
loop_
_entity_poly.entity_id
_entity_poly.type
_entity_poly.pdbx_seq_one_letter_code
_entity_poly.pdbx_strand_id
1 'polypeptide(L)'
;MSSAWLEVLRSEVKKTSLQKVADKTGLSRTLISQTCNDKYPGDLERVRQVVESVFMGAKVNCPILGEIPQHLCMAHQKKQAGELGDNPMAIKLYKACRSGCPYSQIDETELLRQPIRLHVADVGEQKAAVALYDASAVIRRLERQANSDAGTSGSVQKIMNDLLKSELDAMAVRYNRLLKQLQRDGK
;
A
#
# COMPACT_ATOMS: atom_id res chain seq x y z
N MET A 1 6.25 40.33 14.72
CA MET A 1 6.49 40.06 13.28
C MET A 1 5.86 38.71 12.98
N SER A 2 4.63 38.62 12.48
CA SER A 2 4.23 38.94 11.11
C SER A 2 2.80 39.52 11.11
N SER A 3 2.66 40.83 10.93
CA SER A 3 1.35 41.52 10.86
C SER A 3 0.76 41.52 9.45
N ALA A 4 1.59 41.29 8.43
CA ALA A 4 1.20 41.39 7.02
C ALA A 4 0.06 40.42 6.66
N TRP A 5 0.11 39.17 7.10
CA TRP A 5 -0.95 38.20 6.80
C TRP A 5 -2.27 38.52 7.53
N LEU A 6 -2.22 39.08 8.74
CA LEU A 6 -3.41 39.54 9.47
C LEU A 6 -4.07 40.73 8.79
N GLU A 7 -3.27 41.67 8.29
CA GLU A 7 -3.77 42.80 7.50
C GLU A 7 -4.43 42.33 6.20
N VAL A 8 -3.80 41.39 5.49
CA VAL A 8 -4.40 40.76 4.29
C VAL A 8 -5.72 40.10 4.64
N LEU A 9 -5.77 39.28 5.70
CA LEU A 9 -7.00 38.63 6.15
C LEU A 9 -8.11 39.63 6.48
N ARG A 10 -7.79 40.68 7.26
CA ARG A 10 -8.73 41.75 7.61
C ARG A 10 -9.22 42.50 6.36
N SER A 11 -8.34 42.74 5.40
CA SER A 11 -8.70 43.39 4.13
C SER A 11 -9.65 42.54 3.29
N GLU A 12 -9.42 41.23 3.20
CA GLU A 12 -10.26 40.31 2.43
C GLU A 12 -11.63 40.10 3.06
N VAL A 13 -11.70 40.06 4.39
CA VAL A 13 -12.97 40.04 5.14
C VAL A 13 -13.77 41.32 4.87
N LYS A 14 -13.12 42.49 4.84
CA LYS A 14 -13.78 43.77 4.52
C LYS A 14 -14.28 43.84 3.08
N LYS A 15 -13.52 43.30 2.11
CA LYS A 15 -13.90 43.29 0.69
C LYS A 15 -15.05 42.32 0.40
N THR A 16 -15.08 41.18 1.09
CA THR A 16 -16.07 40.12 0.83
C THR A 16 -17.00 39.94 2.03
N SER A 17 -16.84 38.85 2.79
CA SER A 17 -17.53 38.59 4.03
C SER A 17 -16.84 37.46 4.77
N LEU A 18 -17.06 37.36 6.09
CA LEU A 18 -16.52 36.28 6.92
C LEU A 18 -16.87 34.89 6.38
N GLN A 19 -18.09 34.71 5.86
CA GLN A 19 -18.53 33.42 5.31
C GLN A 19 -17.76 33.07 4.04
N LYS A 20 -17.62 34.02 3.10
CA LYS A 20 -16.87 33.78 1.85
C LYS A 20 -15.40 33.47 2.10
N VAL A 21 -14.79 34.12 3.10
CA VAL A 21 -13.40 33.84 3.51
C VAL A 21 -13.29 32.46 4.17
N ALA A 22 -14.26 32.07 4.99
CA ALA A 22 -14.35 30.73 5.57
C ALA A 22 -14.39 29.65 4.47
N ASP A 23 -15.29 29.82 3.50
CA ASP A 23 -15.46 28.87 2.40
C ASP A 23 -14.19 28.75 1.54
N LYS A 24 -13.48 29.86 1.29
CA LYS A 24 -12.21 29.86 0.53
C LYS A 24 -11.04 29.20 1.26
N THR A 25 -10.96 29.37 2.57
CA THR A 25 -9.83 28.89 3.39
C THR A 25 -10.07 27.52 4.01
N GLY A 26 -11.31 27.03 4.01
CA GLY A 26 -11.70 25.81 4.72
C GLY A 26 -11.63 25.93 6.24
N LEU A 27 -11.56 27.16 6.78
CA LEU A 27 -11.56 27.46 8.21
C LEU A 27 -12.97 27.82 8.68
N SER A 28 -13.28 27.58 9.95
CA SER A 28 -14.58 27.97 10.50
C SER A 28 -14.72 29.49 10.59
N ARG A 29 -15.94 29.98 10.36
CA ARG A 29 -16.27 31.41 10.48
C ARG A 29 -15.92 31.99 11.86
N THR A 30 -16.15 31.22 12.92
CA THR A 30 -15.84 31.61 14.30
C THR A 30 -14.34 31.76 14.52
N LEU A 31 -13.53 30.85 13.98
CA LEU A 31 -12.08 30.92 14.02
C LEU A 31 -11.59 32.21 13.35
N ILE A 32 -12.05 32.51 12.14
CA ILE A 32 -11.65 33.73 11.41
C ILE A 32 -12.03 34.99 12.22
N SER A 33 -13.23 35.03 12.80
CA SER A 33 -13.67 36.15 13.64
C SER A 33 -12.79 36.33 14.88
N GLN A 34 -12.45 35.22 15.57
CA GLN A 34 -11.57 35.25 16.74
C GLN A 34 -10.15 35.66 16.38
N THR A 35 -9.61 35.19 15.25
CA THR A 35 -8.28 35.57 14.76
C THR A 35 -8.23 37.04 14.38
N CYS A 36 -9.24 37.57 13.69
CA CYS A 36 -9.29 39.00 13.34
C CYS A 36 -9.30 39.92 14.58
N ASN A 37 -9.87 39.45 15.70
CA ASN A 37 -9.96 40.16 16.96
C ASN A 37 -8.80 39.84 17.93
N ASP A 38 -7.76 39.12 17.48
CA ASP A 38 -6.61 38.72 18.31
C ASP A 38 -7.00 37.91 19.58
N LYS A 39 -8.13 37.19 19.52
CA LYS A 39 -8.70 36.41 20.64
C LYS A 39 -8.61 34.89 20.46
N TYR A 40 -8.02 34.41 19.38
CA TYR A 40 -7.96 32.97 19.10
C TYR A 40 -6.84 32.29 19.92
N PRO A 41 -7.16 31.34 20.83
CA PRO A 41 -6.17 30.72 21.71
C PRO A 41 -5.46 29.50 21.10
N GLY A 42 -5.82 29.09 19.88
CA GLY A 42 -5.24 27.92 19.21
C GLY A 42 -4.01 28.24 18.35
N ASP A 43 -3.69 27.33 17.43
CA ASP A 43 -2.53 27.43 16.55
C ASP A 43 -2.66 28.55 15.51
N LEU A 44 -2.25 29.76 15.89
CA LEU A 44 -2.19 30.92 15.00
C LEU A 44 -1.27 30.69 13.80
N GLU A 45 -0.20 29.90 13.98
CA GLU A 45 0.73 29.52 12.92
C GLU A 45 0.03 28.77 11.78
N ARG A 46 -0.89 27.86 12.12
CA ARG A 46 -1.70 27.15 11.12
C ARG A 46 -2.57 28.11 10.32
N VAL A 47 -3.17 29.09 11.00
CA VAL A 47 -4.02 30.08 10.35
C VAL A 47 -3.19 30.96 9.42
N ARG A 48 -2.01 31.40 9.86
CA ARG A 48 -1.05 32.13 9.04
C ARG A 48 -0.74 31.39 7.75
N GLN A 49 -0.31 30.13 7.83
CA GLN A 49 0.06 29.36 6.63
C GLN A 49 -1.11 29.17 5.66
N VAL A 50 -2.33 28.99 6.17
CA VAL A 50 -3.53 28.91 5.32
C VAL A 50 -3.76 30.24 4.61
N VAL A 51 -3.74 31.37 5.34
CA VAL A 51 -3.94 32.70 4.77
C VAL A 51 -2.87 33.04 3.73
N GLU A 52 -1.61 32.78 4.04
CA GLU A 52 -0.48 32.99 3.11
C GLU A 52 -0.65 32.15 1.83
N SER A 53 -1.10 30.91 1.96
CA SER A 53 -1.29 30.05 0.80
C SER A 53 -2.49 30.42 -0.08
N VAL A 54 -3.57 30.91 0.52
CA VAL A 54 -4.83 31.22 -0.21
C VAL A 54 -4.80 32.63 -0.79
N PHE A 55 -4.29 33.60 -0.03
CA PHE A 55 -4.34 35.02 -0.41
C PHE A 55 -3.00 35.59 -0.87
N MET A 56 -1.88 35.02 -0.42
CA MET A 56 -0.53 35.49 -0.78
C MET A 56 0.18 34.56 -1.77
N GLY A 57 -0.47 33.47 -2.19
CA GLY A 57 0.03 32.57 -3.22
C GLY A 57 1.18 31.67 -2.77
N ALA A 58 1.31 31.39 -1.46
CA ALA A 58 2.33 30.45 -0.98
C ALA A 58 2.06 29.02 -1.48
N LYS A 59 3.03 28.47 -2.21
CA LYS A 59 2.98 27.14 -2.82
C LYS A 59 4.21 26.34 -2.45
N VAL A 60 4.07 25.02 -2.52
CA VAL A 60 5.13 24.04 -2.25
C VAL A 60 5.21 23.05 -3.40
N ASN A 61 6.42 22.56 -3.69
CA ASN A 61 6.62 21.57 -4.73
C ASN A 61 6.52 20.15 -4.14
N CYS A 62 5.34 19.54 -4.26
CA CYS A 62 5.10 18.18 -3.82
C CYS A 62 5.77 17.18 -4.77
N PRO A 63 6.51 16.17 -4.27
CA PRO A 63 7.15 15.17 -5.11
C PRO A 63 6.16 14.29 -5.91
N ILE A 64 4.88 14.25 -5.52
CA ILE A 64 3.84 13.46 -6.20
C ILE A 64 2.89 14.31 -7.05
N LEU A 65 2.46 15.47 -6.54
CA LEU A 65 1.46 16.33 -7.19
C LEU A 65 2.07 17.52 -7.94
N GLY A 66 3.37 17.78 -7.81
CA GLY A 66 4.01 18.98 -8.33
C GLY A 66 3.68 20.22 -7.49
N GLU A 67 3.56 21.38 -8.14
CA GLU A 67 3.33 22.65 -7.48
C GLU A 67 1.89 22.72 -6.92
N ILE A 68 1.76 22.71 -5.59
CA ILE A 68 0.48 22.77 -4.90
C ILE A 68 0.45 23.92 -3.86
N PRO A 69 -0.72 24.53 -3.60
CA PRO A 69 -0.89 25.45 -2.48
C PRO A 69 -0.51 24.82 -1.14
N GLN A 70 0.15 25.57 -0.28
CA GLN A 70 0.64 25.06 1.01
C GLN A 70 -0.49 24.54 1.93
N HIS A 71 -1.69 25.16 1.93
CA HIS A 71 -2.83 24.63 2.69
C HIS A 71 -3.30 23.25 2.24
N LEU A 72 -3.25 22.94 0.94
CA LEU A 72 -3.59 21.62 0.43
C LEU A 72 -2.55 20.59 0.87
N CYS A 73 -1.26 20.94 0.82
CA CYS A 73 -0.20 20.09 1.34
C CYS A 73 -0.44 19.72 2.81
N MET A 74 -0.74 20.69 3.67
CA MET A 74 -1.08 20.45 5.08
C MET A 74 -2.33 19.58 5.25
N ALA A 75 -3.38 19.81 4.44
CA ALA A 75 -4.60 19.01 4.48
C ALA A 75 -4.33 17.54 4.12
N HIS A 76 -3.46 17.28 3.13
CA HIS A 76 -3.05 15.93 2.76
C HIS A 76 -2.22 15.24 3.85
N GLN A 77 -1.35 15.97 4.54
CA GLN A 77 -0.54 15.42 5.64
C GLN A 77 -1.42 14.95 6.82
N LYS A 78 -2.46 15.73 7.15
CA LYS A 78 -3.39 15.45 8.26
C LYS A 78 -4.33 14.25 8.04
N LYS A 79 -4.53 13.81 6.80
CA LYS A 79 -5.39 12.65 6.53
C LYS A 79 -4.85 11.41 7.24
N GLN A 80 -5.75 10.64 7.82
CA GLN A 80 -5.43 9.39 8.51
C GLN A 80 -5.57 8.18 7.58
N ALA A 81 -4.84 7.08 7.85
CA ALA A 81 -4.84 5.89 6.99
C ALA A 81 -6.25 5.35 6.67
N GLY A 82 -7.19 5.43 7.63
CA GLY A 82 -8.57 4.98 7.46
C GLY A 82 -9.42 5.82 6.50
N GLU A 83 -9.04 7.08 6.24
CA GLU A 83 -9.81 8.02 5.41
C GLU A 83 -9.47 7.94 3.92
N LEU A 84 -8.44 7.15 3.55
CA LEU A 84 -7.94 7.12 2.18
C LEU A 84 -8.78 6.27 1.23
N GLY A 85 -9.49 5.27 1.77
CA GLY A 85 -10.18 4.25 0.97
C GLY A 85 -9.24 3.54 0.00
N ASP A 86 -9.77 3.14 -1.15
CA ASP A 86 -9.06 2.34 -2.15
C ASP A 86 -8.31 3.17 -3.21
N ASN A 87 -8.29 4.50 -3.09
CA ASN A 87 -7.69 5.36 -4.10
C ASN A 87 -6.14 5.21 -4.12
N PRO A 88 -5.54 4.65 -5.19
CA PRO A 88 -4.10 4.43 -5.24
C PRO A 88 -3.28 5.71 -5.18
N MET A 89 -3.79 6.81 -5.74
CA MET A 89 -3.12 8.12 -5.70
C MET A 89 -3.12 8.70 -4.29
N ALA A 90 -4.24 8.58 -3.57
CA ALA A 90 -4.30 9.01 -2.17
C ALA A 90 -3.30 8.21 -1.33
N ILE A 91 -3.25 6.88 -1.52
CA ILE A 91 -2.33 6.00 -0.79
C ILE A 91 -0.87 6.35 -1.09
N LYS A 92 -0.53 6.58 -2.35
CA LYS A 92 0.83 7.03 -2.75
C LYS A 92 1.20 8.35 -2.08
N LEU A 93 0.30 9.34 -2.13
CA LEU A 93 0.52 10.65 -1.52
C LEU A 93 0.73 10.55 0.00
N TYR A 94 -0.12 9.80 0.69
CA TYR A 94 -0.03 9.60 2.12
C TYR A 94 1.28 8.92 2.54
N LYS A 95 1.72 7.91 1.78
CA LYS A 95 3.01 7.25 1.99
C LYS A 95 4.16 8.23 1.78
N ALA A 96 4.15 9.00 0.69
CA ALA A 96 5.21 9.98 0.39
C ALA A 96 5.34 11.07 1.47
N CYS A 97 4.23 11.54 2.04
CA CYS A 97 4.26 12.48 3.16
C CYS A 97 4.97 11.92 4.40
N ARG A 98 4.90 10.59 4.61
CA ARG A 98 5.44 9.90 5.81
C ARG A 98 6.77 9.19 5.57
N SER A 99 7.27 9.16 4.35
CA SER A 99 8.50 8.46 3.97
C SER A 99 9.68 9.38 3.64
N GLY A 100 9.67 10.64 4.11
CA GLY A 100 10.79 11.58 3.92
C GLY A 100 10.50 12.79 3.02
N CYS A 101 9.27 13.31 3.01
CA CYS A 101 8.97 14.57 2.31
C CYS A 101 9.66 15.77 2.99
N PRO A 102 10.39 16.65 2.25
CA PRO A 102 11.07 17.83 2.82
C PRO A 102 10.13 18.84 3.49
N TYR A 103 8.86 18.86 3.08
CA TYR A 103 7.84 19.79 3.56
C TYR A 103 6.87 19.12 4.56
N SER A 104 7.18 17.92 5.05
CA SER A 104 6.35 17.23 6.03
C SER A 104 6.49 17.88 7.39
N GLN A 105 5.36 18.23 8.02
CA GLN A 105 5.28 18.74 9.40
C GLN A 105 4.71 17.67 10.34
N ILE A 106 4.76 16.38 9.95
CA ILE A 106 4.23 15.27 10.74
C ILE A 106 5.23 14.95 11.86
N ASP A 107 4.73 14.86 13.10
CA ASP A 107 5.56 14.51 14.26
C ASP A 107 6.16 13.12 14.13
N GLU A 108 7.40 12.97 14.59
CA GLU A 108 8.13 11.69 14.56
C GLU A 108 7.38 10.56 15.27
N THR A 109 6.65 10.90 16.36
CA THR A 109 5.79 9.94 17.05
C THR A 109 4.66 9.39 16.17
N GLU A 110 4.10 10.19 15.26
CA GLU A 110 3.08 9.75 14.31
C GLU A 110 3.67 8.90 13.19
N LEU A 111 4.91 9.18 12.77
CA LEU A 111 5.62 8.36 11.77
C LEU A 111 5.87 6.95 12.31
N LEU A 112 6.22 6.83 13.59
CA LEU A 112 6.55 5.56 14.25
C LEU A 112 5.32 4.74 14.68
N ARG A 113 4.12 5.32 14.68
CA ARG A 113 2.88 4.58 15.01
C ARG A 113 2.52 3.51 13.99
N GLN A 114 3.06 3.57 12.76
CA GLN A 114 2.83 2.51 11.79
C GLN A 114 3.76 1.33 12.06
N PRO A 115 3.24 0.16 12.48
CA PRO A 115 4.09 -0.98 12.72
C PRO A 115 4.73 -1.42 11.41
N ILE A 116 6.07 -1.40 11.37
CA ILE A 116 6.82 -2.00 10.27
C ILE A 116 6.49 -3.49 10.27
N ARG A 117 5.79 -3.95 9.23
CA ARG A 117 5.58 -5.38 8.99
C ARG A 117 6.87 -5.95 8.43
N LEU A 118 7.74 -6.41 9.32
CA LEU A 118 8.88 -7.23 8.94
C LEU A 118 8.36 -8.62 8.65
N HIS A 119 8.34 -9.00 7.37
CA HIS A 119 8.25 -10.41 7.00
C HIS A 119 9.62 -11.03 7.27
N VAL A 120 9.81 -11.51 8.48
CA VAL A 120 10.88 -12.45 8.77
C VAL A 120 10.44 -13.75 8.12
N ALA A 121 11.12 -14.16 7.04
CA ALA A 121 10.98 -15.54 6.59
C ALA A 121 11.43 -16.39 7.78
N ASP A 122 10.52 -17.18 8.34
CA ASP A 122 10.86 -18.09 9.43
C ASP A 122 12.03 -18.97 8.95
N VAL A 123 13.22 -18.72 9.48
CA VAL A 123 14.41 -19.57 9.30
C VAL A 123 14.28 -20.83 10.18
N GLY A 124 13.08 -21.09 10.70
CA GLY A 124 12.73 -22.35 11.33
C GLY A 124 12.60 -23.42 10.25
N GLU A 125 13.63 -24.26 10.16
CA GLU A 125 13.65 -25.57 9.50
C GLU A 125 12.57 -25.77 8.45
N GLN A 126 12.83 -25.31 7.22
CA GLN A 126 12.19 -25.86 6.04
C GLN A 126 12.69 -27.31 5.87
N LYS A 127 12.32 -28.23 6.78
CA LYS A 127 12.14 -29.62 6.38
C LYS A 127 10.97 -29.60 5.43
N ALA A 128 11.26 -29.38 4.15
CA ALA A 128 10.31 -29.56 3.07
C ALA A 128 9.62 -30.91 3.33
N ALA A 129 8.37 -30.87 3.77
CA ALA A 129 7.59 -32.08 3.96
C ALA A 129 7.55 -32.74 2.58
N VAL A 130 8.37 -33.77 2.39
CA VAL A 130 8.44 -34.50 1.13
C VAL A 130 7.07 -35.12 0.97
N ALA A 131 6.25 -34.56 0.06
CA ALA A 131 4.93 -35.08 -0.20
C ALA A 131 5.07 -36.56 -0.59
N LEU A 132 4.46 -37.44 0.20
CA LEU A 132 4.48 -38.88 -0.03
C LEU A 132 3.84 -39.16 -1.39
N TYR A 133 4.43 -40.10 -2.14
CA TYR A 133 3.91 -40.47 -3.45
C TYR A 133 2.60 -41.25 -3.31
N ASP A 134 1.49 -40.68 -3.79
CA ASP A 134 0.19 -41.36 -3.81
C ASP A 134 0.01 -42.17 -5.10
N ALA A 135 0.36 -43.45 -5.04
CA ALA A 135 0.20 -44.38 -6.14
C ALA A 135 -1.26 -44.56 -6.56
N SER A 136 -2.21 -44.46 -5.62
CA SER A 136 -3.63 -44.74 -5.88
C SER A 136 -4.26 -43.65 -6.74
N ALA A 137 -3.94 -42.39 -6.48
CA ALA A 137 -4.39 -41.27 -7.30
C ALA A 137 -3.84 -41.35 -8.74
N VAL A 138 -2.58 -41.78 -8.89
CA VAL A 138 -1.95 -41.94 -10.20
C VAL A 138 -2.59 -43.07 -10.99
N ILE A 139 -2.82 -44.24 -10.37
CA ILE A 139 -3.50 -45.37 -11.01
C ILE A 139 -4.88 -44.95 -11.55
N ARG A 140 -5.69 -44.25 -10.73
CA ARG A 140 -7.01 -43.73 -11.16
C ARG A 140 -6.92 -42.73 -12.32
N ARG A 141 -5.83 -41.96 -12.43
CA ARG A 141 -5.60 -41.07 -13.58
C ARG A 141 -5.31 -41.89 -14.83
N LEU A 142 -4.41 -42.87 -14.73
CA LEU A 142 -4.00 -43.70 -15.86
C LEU A 142 -5.15 -44.57 -16.37
N GLU A 143 -5.98 -45.14 -15.49
CA GLU A 143 -7.17 -45.90 -15.89
C GLU A 143 -8.12 -45.05 -16.72
N ARG A 144 -8.39 -43.81 -16.29
CA ARG A 144 -9.25 -42.89 -17.04
C ARG A 144 -8.66 -42.54 -18.40
N GLN A 145 -7.35 -42.31 -18.46
CA GLN A 145 -6.65 -41.97 -19.69
C GLN A 145 -6.59 -43.16 -20.67
N ALA A 146 -6.34 -44.37 -20.18
CA ALA A 146 -6.38 -45.57 -20.99
C ALA A 146 -7.79 -45.81 -21.58
N ASN A 147 -8.83 -45.59 -20.78
CA ASN A 147 -10.21 -45.74 -21.20
C ASN A 147 -10.65 -44.65 -22.20
N SER A 148 -10.09 -43.43 -22.13
CA SER A 148 -10.35 -42.39 -23.14
C SER A 148 -9.63 -42.68 -24.46
N ASP A 149 -8.39 -43.18 -24.39
CA ASP A 149 -7.51 -43.27 -25.56
C ASP A 149 -7.69 -44.59 -26.35
N ALA A 150 -8.30 -45.62 -25.73
CA ALA A 150 -8.51 -46.91 -26.38
C ALA A 150 -9.61 -46.93 -27.46
N GLY A 151 -10.54 -45.97 -27.47
CA GLY A 151 -11.69 -46.00 -28.38
C GLY A 151 -12.53 -47.29 -28.26
N THR A 152 -13.42 -47.56 -29.24
CA THR A 152 -14.35 -48.71 -29.21
C THR A 152 -13.69 -50.06 -29.56
N SER A 153 -12.46 -50.09 -30.10
CA SER A 153 -11.83 -51.35 -30.58
C SER A 153 -10.31 -51.45 -30.36
N GLY A 154 -9.69 -50.50 -29.65
CA GLY A 154 -8.29 -50.59 -29.25
C GLY A 154 -8.12 -51.38 -27.95
N SER A 155 -7.03 -52.15 -27.82
CA SER A 155 -6.75 -52.93 -26.61
C SER A 155 -6.36 -52.01 -25.44
N VAL A 156 -7.33 -51.63 -24.61
CA VAL A 156 -7.17 -50.84 -23.37
C VAL A 156 -5.97 -51.30 -22.54
N GLN A 157 -5.78 -52.62 -22.44
CA GLN A 157 -4.70 -53.23 -21.67
C GLN A 157 -3.29 -52.88 -22.19
N LYS A 158 -3.12 -52.71 -23.51
CA LYS A 158 -1.82 -52.33 -24.10
C LYS A 158 -1.47 -50.88 -23.79
N ILE A 159 -2.45 -49.98 -23.96
CA ILE A 159 -2.30 -48.55 -23.64
C ILE A 159 -2.01 -48.35 -22.16
N MET A 160 -2.71 -49.08 -21.30
CA MET A 160 -2.48 -49.05 -19.87
C MET A 160 -1.06 -49.50 -19.49
N ASN A 161 -0.54 -50.56 -20.12
CA ASN A 161 0.83 -51.01 -19.89
C ASN A 161 1.87 -49.95 -20.29
N ASP A 162 1.66 -49.25 -21.42
CA ASP A 162 2.59 -48.22 -21.87
C ASP A 162 2.55 -46.97 -20.97
N LEU A 163 1.36 -46.56 -20.52
CA LEU A 163 1.19 -45.50 -19.53
C LEU A 163 1.87 -45.84 -18.19
N LEU A 164 1.69 -47.06 -17.69
CA LEU A 164 2.35 -47.51 -16.45
C LEU A 164 3.87 -47.50 -16.56
N LYS A 165 4.43 -47.93 -17.70
CA LYS A 165 5.88 -47.85 -17.95
C LYS A 165 6.38 -46.41 -17.85
N SER A 166 5.68 -45.45 -18.47
CA SER A 166 6.08 -44.04 -18.43
C SER A 166 6.06 -43.45 -17.01
N GLU A 167 5.10 -43.85 -16.17
CA GLU A 167 5.05 -43.37 -14.78
C GLU A 167 6.14 -44.01 -13.92
N LEU A 168 6.52 -45.27 -14.19
CA LEU A 168 7.66 -45.91 -13.52
C LEU A 168 8.97 -45.17 -13.84
N ASP A 169 9.19 -44.78 -15.10
CA ASP A 169 10.35 -43.98 -15.49
C ASP A 169 10.36 -42.61 -14.78
N ALA A 170 9.20 -41.95 -14.72
CA ALA A 170 9.06 -40.67 -14.01
C ALA A 170 9.34 -40.81 -12.50
N MET A 171 8.88 -41.90 -11.88
CA MET A 171 9.14 -42.20 -10.47
C MET A 171 10.63 -42.46 -10.22
N ALA A 172 11.29 -43.21 -11.10
CA ALA A 172 12.72 -43.50 -11.00
C ALA A 172 13.55 -42.21 -11.03
N VAL A 173 13.22 -41.26 -11.92
CA VAL A 173 13.90 -39.96 -11.99
C VAL A 173 13.73 -39.17 -10.69
N ARG A 174 12.50 -39.11 -10.15
CA ARG A 174 12.21 -38.40 -8.89
C ARG A 174 12.95 -39.03 -7.71
N TYR A 175 12.94 -40.36 -7.61
CA TYR A 175 13.64 -41.09 -6.57
C TYR A 175 15.16 -40.89 -6.64
N ASN A 176 15.76 -41.01 -7.82
CA ASN A 176 17.19 -40.79 -8.01
C ASN A 176 17.61 -39.34 -7.68
N ARG A 177 16.73 -38.36 -7.89
CA ARG A 177 16.96 -36.97 -7.48
C ARG A 177 16.99 -36.83 -5.96
N LEU A 178 16.07 -37.49 -5.25
CA LEU A 178 16.05 -37.50 -3.78
C LEU A 178 17.30 -38.18 -3.22
N LEU A 179 17.73 -39.31 -3.78
CA LEU A 179 18.98 -39.98 -3.37
C LEU A 179 20.19 -39.05 -3.52
N LYS A 180 20.28 -38.31 -4.63
CA LYS A 180 21.36 -37.33 -4.85
C LYS A 180 21.29 -36.15 -3.86
N GLN A 181 20.11 -35.74 -3.44
CA GLN A 181 19.95 -34.69 -2.41
C GLN A 181 20.42 -35.21 -1.04
N LEU A 182 19.98 -36.39 -0.63
CA LEU A 182 20.42 -37.02 0.62
C LEU A 182 21.95 -37.23 0.68
N GLN A 183 22.57 -37.65 -0.44
CA GLN A 183 24.03 -37.77 -0.52
C GLN A 183 24.77 -36.43 -0.40
N ARG A 184 24.15 -35.32 -0.79
CA ARG A 184 24.73 -33.97 -0.65
C ARG A 184 24.57 -33.44 0.77
N ASP A 185 23.45 -33.74 1.42
CA ASP A 185 23.16 -33.26 2.78
C ASP A 185 23.91 -34.05 3.86
N GLY A 186 24.35 -35.28 3.54
CA GLY A 186 25.16 -36.13 4.42
C GLY A 186 26.68 -35.95 4.29
N LYS A 187 27.17 -34.99 3.50
CA LYS A 187 28.59 -34.72 3.25
C LYS A 187 28.96 -33.31 3.69
#